data_AF-A0A1S4DEL6-F1
#
_entry.id   AF-A0A1S4DEL6-F1
#
_cell.length_a   1.000
_cell.length_b   1.000
_cell.length_c   1.000
_cell.angle_alpha   90.00
_cell.angle_beta   90.00
_cell.angle_gamma   90.00
#
_symmetry.space_group_name_H-M   'P 1'
#
loop_
_entity.id
_entity.type
_entity.pdbx_description
1 polymer ?
#
loop_
_entity_poly.entity_id
_entity_poly.type
_entity_poly.pdbx_seq_one_letter_code
_entity_poly.pdbx_strand_id
1 'polypeptide(L)'
;MANFSRQMRLSSTLLRLLQQRVTAVNSTSSRKFTTTEGHRPTIVHKRSHDILHDPWFNKGTAFSFTERDRLHIRGLLPPNVMSFEQQTARFSKSLSTI
;
A
#
# COMPACT_ATOMS: atom_id res chain seq x y z
N MET A 1 -23.07 34.90 -55.94
CA MET A 1 -21.74 35.43 -55.54
C MET A 1 -21.52 35.11 -54.07
N ALA A 2 -20.32 34.60 -53.75
CA ALA A 2 -19.66 34.44 -52.45
C ALA A 2 -20.36 33.66 -51.30
N ASN A 3 -19.86 32.44 -51.11
CA ASN A 3 -19.91 31.62 -49.91
C ASN A 3 -19.33 32.35 -48.68
N PHE A 4 -19.96 32.24 -47.51
CA PHE A 4 -19.25 32.43 -46.24
C PHE A 4 -19.78 31.46 -45.18
N SER A 5 -19.29 30.22 -45.24
CA SER A 5 -19.33 29.29 -44.12
C SER A 5 -18.52 29.89 -42.97
N ARG A 6 -19.20 30.35 -41.91
CA ARG A 6 -18.54 30.75 -40.66
C ARG A 6 -18.04 29.50 -39.96
N GLN A 7 -16.84 29.08 -40.31
CA GLN A 7 -16.07 28.16 -39.47
C GLN A 7 -15.76 28.89 -38.16
N MET A 8 -16.43 28.46 -37.07
CA MET A 8 -16.10 28.87 -35.71
C MET A 8 -14.67 28.41 -35.42
N ARG A 9 -13.72 29.32 -35.60
CA ARG A 9 -12.30 29.05 -35.39
C ARG A 9 -12.04 29.10 -33.89
N LEU A 10 -12.08 27.95 -33.24
CA LEU A 10 -11.67 27.81 -31.85
C LEU A 10 -10.23 28.32 -31.71
N SER A 11 -9.93 29.06 -30.63
CA SER A 11 -8.57 29.49 -30.36
C SER A 11 -7.67 28.26 -30.18
N SER A 12 -6.38 28.40 -30.52
CA SER A 12 -5.39 27.33 -30.34
C SER A 12 -5.33 26.83 -28.89
N THR A 13 -5.61 27.71 -27.92
CA THR A 13 -5.74 27.37 -26.51
C THR A 13 -6.96 26.50 -26.23
N LEU A 14 -8.13 26.82 -26.81
CA LEU A 14 -9.33 26.00 -26.66
C LEU A 14 -9.18 24.63 -27.33
N LEU A 15 -8.55 24.57 -28.51
CA LEU A 15 -8.22 23.32 -29.19
C LEU A 15 -7.30 22.45 -28.32
N ARG A 16 -6.26 23.04 -27.72
CA ARG A 16 -5.30 22.34 -26.85
C ARG A 16 -5.95 21.84 -25.56
N LEU A 17 -6.86 22.62 -24.98
CA LEU A 17 -7.61 22.23 -23.79
C LEU A 17 -8.62 21.11 -24.07
N LEU A 18 -9.29 21.14 -25.24
CA LEU A 18 -10.17 20.06 -25.67
C LEU A 18 -9.41 18.76 -25.93
N GLN A 19 -8.24 18.82 -26.57
CA GLN A 19 -7.37 17.66 -26.78
C GLN A 19 -6.84 17.06 -25.46
N GLN A 20 -6.51 17.91 -24.47
CA GLN A 20 -6.12 17.46 -23.13
C GLN A 20 -7.27 16.74 -22.39
N ARG A 21 -8.52 17.14 -22.61
CA ARG A 21 -9.68 16.46 -22.02
C ARG A 21 -10.01 15.12 -22.68
N VAL A 22 -9.93 15.03 -24.01
CA VAL A 22 -10.17 13.77 -24.72
C VAL A 22 -9.09 12.73 -24.39
N THR A 23 -7.84 13.15 -24.22
CA THR A 23 -6.75 12.26 -23.76
C THR A 23 -6.88 11.87 -22.28
N ALA A 24 -7.38 12.77 -21.42
CA ALA A 24 -7.64 12.45 -20.01
C ALA A 24 -8.79 11.44 -19.81
N VAL A 25 -9.80 11.43 -20.69
CA VAL A 25 -10.91 10.45 -20.65
C VAL A 25 -10.44 9.03 -20.99
N ASN A 26 -9.45 8.85 -21.88
CA ASN A 26 -8.81 7.55 -22.12
C ASN A 26 -7.81 7.17 -21.00
N SER A 27 -7.52 8.09 -20.07
CA SER A 27 -6.74 7.83 -18.86
C SER A 27 -7.61 7.65 -17.61
N THR A 28 -8.89 7.27 -17.77
CA THR A 28 -9.49 6.36 -16.79
C THR A 28 -8.86 4.98 -16.96
N SER A 29 -7.54 4.92 -16.83
CA SER A 29 -6.88 3.78 -16.25
C SER A 29 -7.48 3.70 -14.86
N SER A 30 -8.63 3.01 -14.78
CA SER A 30 -9.20 2.50 -13.55
C SER A 30 -8.00 2.05 -12.74
N ARG A 31 -7.72 2.75 -11.63
CA ARG A 31 -6.59 2.42 -10.78
C ARG A 31 -6.79 0.97 -10.40
N LYS A 32 -6.18 0.06 -11.16
CA LYS A 32 -6.19 -1.39 -10.90
C LYS A 32 -5.23 -1.60 -9.75
N PHE A 33 -5.62 -1.08 -8.59
CA PHE A 33 -4.92 -1.21 -7.32
C PHE A 33 -5.62 -2.29 -6.48
N THR A 34 -5.99 -3.38 -7.13
CA THR A 34 -6.50 -4.60 -6.51
C THR A 34 -5.61 -5.74 -7.01
N THR A 35 -4.35 -5.72 -6.60
CA THR A 35 -3.54 -6.94 -6.53
C THR A 35 -4.11 -7.75 -5.37
N THR A 36 -4.63 -8.94 -5.67
CA THR A 36 -4.86 -10.06 -4.75
C THR A 36 -4.95 -9.66 -3.26
N GLU A 37 -6.18 -9.53 -2.74
CA GLU A 37 -6.68 -9.22 -1.38
C GLU A 37 -5.72 -9.10 -0.16
N GLY A 38 -4.53 -9.71 -0.15
CA GLY A 38 -3.54 -9.67 0.95
C GLY A 38 -2.46 -8.57 0.88
N HIS A 39 -2.39 -7.73 -0.15
CA HIS A 39 -1.33 -6.71 -0.28
C HIS A 39 -1.69 -5.32 0.26
N ARG A 40 -2.94 -5.12 0.71
CA ARG A 40 -3.35 -3.84 1.29
C ARG A 40 -2.91 -3.80 2.75
N PRO A 41 -2.21 -2.74 3.20
CA PRO A 41 -1.90 -2.57 4.61
C PRO A 41 -3.18 -2.54 5.43
N THR A 42 -3.30 -3.42 6.43
CA THR A 42 -4.41 -3.39 7.39
C THR A 42 -4.24 -2.22 8.34
N ILE A 43 -5.26 -1.38 8.46
CA ILE A 43 -5.26 -0.28 9.42
C ILE A 43 -5.54 -0.85 10.82
N VAL A 44 -4.58 -0.74 11.72
CA VAL A 44 -4.67 -1.24 13.10
C VAL A 44 -4.63 -0.07 14.08
N HIS A 45 -5.57 -0.05 15.01
CA HIS A 45 -5.65 0.99 16.06
C HIS A 45 -4.90 0.61 17.33
N LYS A 46 -4.67 -0.70 17.57
CA LYS A 46 -3.89 -1.21 18.70
C LYS A 46 -2.40 -0.89 18.54
N ARG A 47 -1.73 -0.55 19.64
CA ARG A 47 -0.30 -0.16 19.70
C ARG A 47 0.35 -0.65 20.99
N SER A 48 1.68 -0.53 21.09
CA SER A 48 2.45 -0.87 22.30
C SER A 48 2.14 -2.29 22.79
N HIS A 49 1.84 -2.47 24.07
CA HIS A 49 1.51 -3.76 24.65
C HIS A 49 0.26 -4.40 24.03
N ASP A 50 -0.74 -3.61 23.66
CA ASP A 50 -2.04 -4.12 23.20
C ASP A 50 -1.94 -4.88 21.88
N ILE A 51 -1.06 -4.47 20.97
CA ILE A 51 -0.85 -5.17 19.69
C ILE A 51 -0.03 -6.45 19.86
N LEU A 52 0.83 -6.51 20.88
CA LEU A 52 1.62 -7.70 21.18
C LEU A 52 0.77 -8.80 21.85
N HIS A 53 -0.32 -8.43 22.51
CA HIS A 53 -1.24 -9.39 23.13
C HIS A 53 -2.35 -9.88 22.21
N ASP A 54 -2.53 -9.27 21.05
CA ASP A 54 -3.52 -9.72 20.08
C ASP A 54 -2.90 -10.78 19.15
N PRO A 55 -3.32 -12.07 19.22
CA PRO A 55 -2.78 -13.12 18.37
C PRO A 55 -2.99 -12.87 16.87
N TRP A 56 -3.98 -12.06 16.49
CA TRP A 56 -4.24 -11.73 15.09
C TRP A 56 -3.21 -10.77 14.50
N PHE A 57 -2.60 -9.91 15.31
CA PHE A 57 -1.65 -8.90 14.84
C PHE A 57 -0.22 -9.16 15.29
N ASN A 58 -0.02 -9.95 16.35
CA ASN A 58 1.29 -10.17 16.92
C ASN A 58 2.17 -11.00 15.97
N LYS A 59 3.23 -10.38 15.45
CA LYS A 59 4.27 -11.01 14.62
C LYS A 59 5.53 -11.37 15.41
N GLY A 60 5.54 -11.13 16.72
CA GLY A 60 6.70 -11.28 17.58
C GLY A 60 7.92 -10.52 17.05
N THR A 61 9.07 -11.17 16.98
CA THR A 61 10.30 -10.55 16.45
C THR A 61 10.27 -10.28 14.95
N ALA A 62 9.22 -10.68 14.22
CA ALA A 62 9.07 -10.41 12.78
C ALA A 62 8.50 -9.03 12.46
N PHE A 63 8.19 -8.20 13.47
CA PHE A 63 8.01 -6.77 13.24
C PHE A 63 9.31 -6.14 12.74
N SER A 64 9.25 -5.49 11.57
CA SER A 64 10.35 -4.69 11.05
C SER A 64 10.61 -3.45 11.90
N PHE A 65 11.80 -2.83 11.81
CA PHE A 65 12.11 -1.64 12.59
C PHE A 65 11.11 -0.49 12.37
N THR A 66 10.67 -0.28 11.13
CA THR A 66 9.69 0.77 10.79
C THR A 66 8.32 0.51 11.40
N GLU A 67 7.87 -0.74 11.43
CA GLU A 67 6.64 -1.12 12.13
C GLU A 67 6.79 -0.96 13.63
N ARG A 68 7.94 -1.33 14.20
CA ARG A 68 8.21 -1.17 15.63
C ARG A 68 8.13 0.29 16.07
N ASP A 69 8.62 1.20 15.23
CA ASP A 69 8.53 2.65 15.44
C ASP A 69 7.08 3.13 15.37
N ARG A 70 6.34 2.78 14.31
CA ARG A 70 4.95 3.22 14.09
C ARG A 70 3.98 2.68 15.14
N LEU A 71 4.24 1.48 15.65
CA LEU A 71 3.41 0.79 16.63
C LEU A 71 3.84 1.06 18.07
N HIS A 72 4.90 1.86 18.30
CA HIS A 72 5.46 2.15 19.63
C HIS A 72 5.84 0.89 20.44
N ILE A 73 6.48 -0.07 19.79
CA ILE A 73 6.94 -1.34 20.40
C ILE A 73 8.47 -1.47 20.41
N ARG A 74 9.22 -0.40 20.09
CA ARG A 74 10.66 -0.36 20.35
C ARG A 74 10.93 -0.48 21.85
N GLY A 75 11.92 -1.29 22.21
CA GLY A 75 12.25 -1.61 23.61
C GLY A 75 11.39 -2.71 24.22
N LEU A 76 10.21 -3.03 23.67
CA LEU A 76 9.35 -4.12 24.15
C LEU A 76 9.70 -5.49 23.54
N LEU A 77 10.49 -5.49 22.47
CA LEU A 77 10.95 -6.70 21.77
C LEU A 77 12.48 -6.75 21.72
N PRO A 78 13.09 -7.94 21.71
CA PRO A 78 14.52 -8.10 21.43
C PRO A 78 14.94 -7.37 20.14
N PRO A 79 16.16 -6.82 20.04
CA PRO A 79 16.58 -5.97 18.91
C PRO A 79 16.62 -6.70 17.57
N ASN A 80 16.81 -8.03 17.58
CA ASN A 80 16.88 -8.82 16.36
C ASN A 80 15.50 -8.91 15.67
N VAL A 81 15.49 -8.75 14.35
CA VAL A 81 14.32 -8.98 13.50
C VAL A 81 14.46 -10.37 12.89
N MET A 82 13.48 -11.25 13.11
CA MET A 82 13.48 -12.61 12.54
C MET A 82 12.35 -12.75 11.52
N SER A 83 12.61 -13.38 10.39
CA SER A 83 11.52 -13.72 9.46
C SER A 83 10.60 -14.79 10.05
N PHE A 84 9.38 -14.90 9.50
CA PHE A 84 8.46 -15.97 9.89
C PHE A 84 9.07 -17.36 9.69
N GLU A 85 9.79 -17.57 8.58
CA GLU A 85 10.48 -18.83 8.30
C GLU A 85 11.52 -19.16 9.39
N GLN A 86 12.32 -18.18 9.81
CA GLN A 86 13.29 -18.36 10.90
C GLN A 86 12.63 -18.66 12.24
N GLN A 87 11.51 -18.01 12.54
CA GLN A 87 10.73 -18.29 13.75
C GLN A 87 10.17 -19.71 13.74
N THR A 88 9.58 -20.15 12.62
CA THR A 88 9.03 -21.50 12.44
C THR A 88 10.12 -22.56 12.52
N ALA A 89 11.27 -22.35 11.86
CA ALA A 89 12.40 -23.29 11.90
C ALA A 89 12.94 -23.45 13.34
N ARG A 90 13.07 -22.34 14.08
CA ARG A 90 13.44 -22.38 15.51
C ARG A 90 12.44 -23.17 16.33
N PHE A 91 11.15 -22.96 16.12
CA PHE A 91 10.08 -23.64 16.84
C PHE A 91 10.06 -25.14 16.53
N SER A 92 10.15 -25.51 15.25
CA SER A 92 10.23 -26.91 14.81
C SER A 92 11.42 -27.64 15.44
N LYS A 93 12.61 -27.01 15.45
CA LYS A 93 13.79 -27.55 16.14
C LYS A 93 13.57 -27.74 17.65
N SER A 94 12.91 -26.76 18.29
CA SER A 94 12.61 -26.85 19.73
C SER A 94 11.68 -28.02 20.03
N LEU A 95 10.69 -28.28 19.18
CA LEU A 95 9.75 -29.39 19.35
C LEU A 95 10.41 -30.75 19.14
N SER A 96 11.35 -30.88 18.19
CA SER A 96 12.04 -32.15 17.94
C SER A 96 13.09 -32.51 18.99
N THR A 97 13.44 -31.57 19.86
CA THR A 97 14.47 -31.73 20.91
C THR A 97 13.86 -32.15 22.25
N ILE A 98 12.52 -32.11 22.37
CA ILE A 98 11.75 -32.57 23.54
C ILE A 98 11.36 -34.02 23.33
#